data_AF-A0A7V3VJA5-F1
#
_entry.id   AF-A0A7V3VJA5-F1
#
_cell.length_a   1.000
_cell.length_b   1.000
_cell.length_c   1.000
_cell.angle_alpha   90.00
_cell.angle_beta   90.00
_cell.angle_gamma   90.00
#
_symmetry.space_group_name_H-M   'P 1'
#
loop_
_entity.id
_entity.type
_entity.pdbx_description
1 polymer ?
#
loop_
_entity_poly.entity_id
_entity_poly.type
_entity_poly.pdbx_seq_one_letter_code
_entity_poly.pdbx_strand_id
1 'polypeptide(L)'
;MKTHPAHPALAVAVCLLLACLLLACKATPASWDSSPIDTSAHPEQTPVEHPVAIAMRRGGYDVVLTPRAGYVLRGMVLDRSNYHSGWNAALAPCDVAMAWGKLLENGLYRKISWSQSGRWYWWTYGAGTGLDNTFIARYSSNTHVIPADANLERAVKRLGKAPIPR
;
A
#
# COMPACT_ATOMS: atom_id res chain seq x y z
N MET A 1 -40.47 44.07 10.17
CA MET A 1 -39.25 43.28 9.88
C MET A 1 -39.69 41.92 9.34
N LYS A 2 -39.43 41.62 8.05
CA LYS A 2 -39.72 40.29 7.46
C LYS A 2 -38.50 39.41 7.68
N THR A 3 -38.63 38.37 8.49
CA THR A 3 -37.60 37.33 8.65
C THR A 3 -37.72 36.35 7.49
N HIS A 4 -36.72 36.32 6.61
CA HIS A 4 -36.65 35.30 5.56
C HIS A 4 -36.41 33.93 6.20
N PRO A 5 -37.14 32.87 5.79
CA PRO A 5 -36.89 31.53 6.32
C PRO A 5 -35.52 31.04 5.84
N ALA A 6 -34.70 30.55 6.75
CA ALA A 6 -33.44 29.91 6.40
C ALA A 6 -33.73 28.72 5.48
N HIS A 7 -33.12 28.67 4.30
CA HIS A 7 -33.35 27.62 3.31
C HIS A 7 -32.62 26.32 3.71
N PRO A 8 -33.32 25.29 4.21
CA PRO A 8 -32.69 24.06 4.72
C PRO A 8 -31.91 23.31 3.63
N ALA A 9 -32.33 23.45 2.36
CA ALA A 9 -31.63 22.87 1.22
C ALA A 9 -30.22 23.45 1.00
N LEU A 10 -30.02 24.75 1.26
CA LEU A 10 -28.72 25.41 1.13
C LEU A 10 -27.77 24.97 2.25
N ALA A 11 -28.28 24.82 3.47
CA ALA A 11 -27.52 24.30 4.61
C ALA A 11 -27.09 22.84 4.40
N VAL A 12 -27.98 21.99 3.88
CA VAL A 12 -27.67 20.59 3.53
C VAL A 12 -26.63 20.52 2.41
N ALA A 13 -26.77 21.34 1.36
CA ALA A 13 -25.79 21.40 0.27
C ALA A 13 -24.40 21.84 0.73
N VAL A 14 -24.32 22.85 1.61
CA VAL A 14 -23.05 23.31 2.21
C VAL A 14 -22.42 22.24 3.10
N CYS A 15 -23.21 21.53 3.92
CA CYS A 15 -22.73 20.41 4.73
C CYS A 15 -22.21 19.25 3.88
N LEU A 16 -22.90 18.91 2.77
CA LEU A 16 -22.44 17.89 1.83
C LEU A 16 -21.17 18.31 1.09
N LEU A 17 -21.04 19.58 0.70
CA LEU A 17 -19.84 20.11 0.05
C LEU A 17 -18.64 20.11 1.01
N LEU A 18 -18.84 20.53 2.26
CA LEU A 18 -17.82 20.48 3.32
C LEU A 18 -17.43 19.04 3.64
N ALA A 19 -18.40 18.11 3.74
CA ALA A 19 -18.11 16.68 3.90
C ALA A 19 -17.28 16.13 2.73
N CYS A 20 -17.62 16.48 1.49
CA CYS A 20 -16.86 16.11 0.29
C CYS A 20 -15.44 16.71 0.28
N LEU A 21 -15.27 17.96 0.72
CA LEU A 21 -13.97 18.62 0.84
C LEU A 21 -13.11 18.01 1.96
N LEU A 22 -13.71 17.62 3.08
CA LEU A 22 -13.05 16.92 4.19
C LEU A 22 -12.66 15.47 3.82
N LEU A 23 -13.45 14.81 2.97
CA LEU A 23 -13.15 13.50 2.39
C LEU A 23 -12.05 13.56 1.31
N ALA A 24 -11.72 14.76 0.81
CA ALA A 24 -10.74 14.98 -0.25
C ALA A 24 -9.29 15.13 0.24
N CYS A 25 -8.97 14.76 1.48
CA CYS A 25 -7.59 14.68 1.96
C CYS A 25 -6.83 13.61 1.15
N LYS A 26 -6.13 14.03 0.09
CA LYS A 26 -5.19 13.19 -0.65
C LYS A 26 -3.90 13.05 0.14
N ALA A 27 -3.10 12.03 -0.18
CA ALA A 27 -1.71 12.05 0.27
C ALA A 27 -1.05 13.29 -0.36
N THR A 28 -0.35 14.07 0.46
CA THR A 28 0.40 15.24 0.01
C THR A 28 1.82 14.77 -0.29
N PRO A 29 2.26 14.76 -1.56
CA PRO A 29 3.64 14.42 -1.88
C PRO A 29 4.56 15.50 -1.28
N ALA A 30 5.60 15.07 -0.56
CA ALA A 30 6.62 15.98 -0.06
C ALA A 30 7.61 16.39 -1.17
N SER A 31 7.78 15.53 -2.17
CA SER A 31 8.58 15.76 -3.37
C SER A 31 8.05 14.90 -4.52
N TRP A 32 8.52 15.18 -5.73
CA TRP A 32 8.23 14.37 -6.90
C TRP A 32 9.54 14.10 -7.64
N ASP A 33 9.74 12.84 -8.03
CA ASP A 33 10.87 12.40 -8.85
C ASP A 33 10.31 11.61 -10.03
N SER A 34 10.54 12.12 -11.24
CA SER A 34 10.14 11.48 -12.49
C SER A 34 11.17 10.50 -13.04
N SER A 35 12.33 10.41 -12.39
CA SER A 35 13.40 9.52 -12.84
C SER A 35 12.86 8.08 -12.87
N PRO A 36 13.17 7.31 -13.93
CA PRO A 36 12.77 5.91 -13.97
C PRO A 36 13.24 5.16 -12.73
N ILE A 37 12.34 4.43 -12.10
CA ILE A 37 12.69 3.54 -10.99
C ILE A 37 13.37 2.31 -11.60
N ASP A 38 14.63 2.07 -11.24
CA ASP A 38 15.30 0.80 -11.56
C ASP A 38 14.64 -0.32 -10.75
N THR A 39 13.92 -1.20 -11.46
CA THR A 39 13.23 -2.35 -10.86
C THR A 39 14.00 -3.66 -11.04
N SER A 40 15.21 -3.63 -11.61
CA SER A 40 16.03 -4.83 -11.83
C SER A 40 16.72 -5.32 -10.56
N ALA A 41 17.02 -4.40 -9.63
CA ALA A 41 17.72 -4.69 -8.39
C ALA A 41 16.93 -5.58 -7.43
N HIS A 42 17.65 -6.41 -6.68
CA HIS A 42 17.08 -7.14 -5.54
C HIS A 42 16.76 -6.18 -4.38
N PRO A 43 15.77 -6.49 -3.52
CA PRO A 43 15.54 -5.71 -2.31
C PRO A 43 16.79 -5.65 -1.43
N GLU A 44 17.17 -4.45 -1.05
CA GLU A 44 18.34 -4.19 -0.22
C GLU A 44 17.95 -4.27 1.25
N GLN A 45 18.75 -4.97 2.04
CA GLN A 45 18.60 -5.08 3.49
C GLN A 45 19.92 -4.73 4.18
N THR A 46 19.88 -3.70 5.01
CA THR A 46 21.03 -3.32 5.84
C THR A 46 20.69 -3.60 7.30
N PRO A 47 21.36 -4.55 7.97
CA PRO A 47 21.10 -4.85 9.38
C PRO A 47 21.21 -3.61 10.27
N VAL A 48 20.34 -3.50 11.27
CA VAL A 48 20.45 -2.48 12.30
C VAL A 48 21.24 -3.06 13.48
N GLU A 49 22.48 -2.60 13.68
CA GLU A 49 23.37 -3.14 14.72
C GLU A 49 22.89 -2.84 16.15
N HIS A 50 22.37 -1.63 16.37
CA HIS A 50 21.87 -1.17 17.67
C HIS A 50 20.42 -0.71 17.54
N PRO A 51 19.45 -1.64 17.49
CA PRO A 51 18.07 -1.28 17.24
C PRO A 51 17.48 -0.53 18.44
N VAL A 52 17.03 0.70 18.21
CA VAL A 52 16.21 1.44 19.17
C VAL A 52 14.77 1.01 18.99
N ALA A 53 14.17 0.50 20.07
CA ALA A 53 12.78 0.08 20.06
C ALA A 53 11.84 1.27 19.84
N ILE A 54 10.82 1.08 19.00
CA ILE A 54 9.82 2.09 18.69
C ILE A 54 8.55 1.72 19.47
N ALA A 55 8.28 2.46 20.55
CA ALA A 55 7.05 2.32 21.32
C ALA A 55 5.96 3.22 20.74
N MET A 56 4.75 2.67 20.58
CA MET A 56 3.59 3.42 20.09
C MET A 56 2.29 2.85 20.65
N ARG A 57 1.25 3.68 20.71
CA ARG A 57 -0.11 3.24 21.02
C ARG A 57 -0.96 3.24 19.75
N ARG A 58 -1.52 2.08 19.38
CA ARG A 58 -2.28 1.92 18.14
C ARG A 58 -3.43 0.94 18.31
N GLY A 59 -4.64 1.34 17.90
CA GLY A 59 -5.84 0.49 18.02
C GLY A 59 -6.23 0.10 19.45
N GLY A 60 -5.82 0.87 20.46
CA GLY A 60 -6.05 0.57 21.87
C GLY A 60 -4.97 -0.30 22.54
N TYR A 61 -3.93 -0.69 21.80
CA TYR A 61 -2.83 -1.51 22.28
C TYR A 61 -1.54 -0.70 22.37
N ASP A 62 -0.69 -1.05 23.32
CA ASP A 62 0.68 -0.57 23.40
C ASP A 62 1.59 -1.57 22.66
N VAL A 63 2.31 -1.06 21.67
CA VAL A 63 3.11 -1.85 20.72
C VAL A 63 4.55 -1.39 20.80
N VAL A 64 5.47 -2.36 20.83
CA VAL A 64 6.91 -2.12 20.77
C VAL A 64 7.45 -2.83 19.52
N LEU A 65 7.97 -2.04 18.57
CA LEU A 65 8.61 -2.57 17.36
C LEU A 65 10.13 -2.55 17.55
N THR A 66 10.78 -3.66 17.22
CA THR A 66 12.25 -3.76 17.20
C THR A 66 12.71 -3.79 15.75
N PRO A 67 13.32 -2.70 15.24
CA PRO A 67 13.87 -2.68 13.88
C PRO A 67 14.92 -3.78 13.69
N ARG A 68 14.91 -4.44 12.53
CA ARG A 68 15.87 -5.52 12.21
C ARG A 68 16.80 -5.14 11.07
N ALA A 69 16.27 -4.44 10.08
CA ALA A 69 17.03 -3.96 8.94
C ALA A 69 16.37 -2.70 8.37
N GLY A 70 17.19 -1.81 7.80
CA GLY A 70 16.71 -0.91 6.76
C GLY A 70 16.34 -1.74 5.53
N TYR A 71 15.22 -1.42 4.89
CA TYR A 71 14.70 -2.18 3.75
C TYR A 71 14.33 -1.23 2.61
N VAL A 72 14.89 -1.48 1.43
CA VAL A 72 14.57 -0.75 0.22
C VAL A 72 14.21 -1.74 -0.89
N LEU A 73 13.01 -1.61 -1.43
CA LEU A 73 12.57 -2.36 -2.60
C LEU A 73 12.14 -1.36 -3.69
N ARG A 74 12.71 -1.53 -4.88
CA ARG A 74 12.33 -0.80 -6.10
C ARG A 74 11.68 -1.78 -7.05
N GLY A 75 10.41 -1.55 -7.38
CA GLY A 75 9.59 -2.56 -8.04
C GLY A 75 8.22 -2.07 -8.43
N MET A 76 7.40 -2.98 -8.90
CA MET A 76 6.03 -2.71 -9.33
C MET A 76 5.04 -3.28 -8.32
N VAL A 77 3.97 -2.52 -8.04
CA VAL A 77 2.86 -2.97 -7.20
C VAL A 77 1.94 -3.86 -8.03
N LEU A 78 1.90 -5.15 -7.74
CA LEU A 78 1.06 -6.13 -8.44
C LEU A 78 -0.39 -6.04 -7.97
N ASP A 79 -0.58 -6.01 -6.65
CA ASP A 79 -1.87 -5.87 -6.01
C ASP A 79 -1.71 -5.09 -4.69
N ARG A 80 -2.84 -4.64 -4.16
CA ARG A 80 -2.92 -3.95 -2.88
C ARG A 80 -4.25 -4.26 -2.21
N SER A 81 -4.20 -4.60 -0.93
CA SER A 81 -5.37 -4.82 -0.08
C SER A 81 -5.39 -3.85 1.11
N ASN A 82 -6.51 -3.16 1.29
CA ASN A 82 -6.74 -2.26 2.43
C ASN A 82 -7.60 -2.95 3.48
N TYR A 83 -7.13 -2.94 4.73
CA TYR A 83 -7.84 -3.51 5.86
C TYR A 83 -8.40 -2.39 6.75
N HIS A 84 -9.62 -2.61 7.25
CA HIS A 84 -10.37 -1.62 8.02
C HIS A 84 -10.82 -2.13 9.39
N SER A 85 -10.62 -3.42 9.69
CA SER A 85 -11.09 -4.06 10.91
C SER A 85 -10.09 -5.07 11.47
N GLY A 86 -10.15 -5.26 12.78
CA GLY A 86 -9.26 -6.16 13.52
C GLY A 86 -7.95 -5.50 13.97
N TRP A 87 -7.35 -6.08 15.01
CA TRP A 87 -6.11 -5.58 15.62
C TRP A 87 -4.98 -5.42 14.60
N ASN A 88 -4.75 -6.43 13.75
CA ASN A 88 -3.71 -6.36 12.72
C ASN A 88 -3.93 -5.18 11.75
N ALA A 89 -5.17 -4.76 11.51
CA ALA A 89 -5.47 -3.65 10.60
C ALA A 89 -5.20 -2.29 11.24
N ALA A 90 -5.34 -2.19 12.57
CA ALA A 90 -4.94 -1.00 13.29
C ALA A 90 -3.43 -0.76 13.16
N LEU A 91 -2.61 -1.82 13.25
CA LEU A 91 -1.15 -1.72 13.13
C LEU A 91 -0.67 -1.64 11.68
N ALA A 92 -1.07 -2.59 10.84
CA ALA A 92 -0.74 -2.67 9.42
C ALA A 92 -2.04 -2.55 8.57
N PRO A 93 -2.45 -1.33 8.19
CA PRO A 93 -3.73 -1.10 7.52
C PRO A 93 -3.72 -1.44 6.03
N CYS A 94 -2.56 -1.75 5.45
CA CYS A 94 -2.41 -2.02 4.03
C CYS A 94 -1.33 -3.08 3.80
N ASP A 95 -1.64 -4.02 2.91
CA ASP A 95 -0.68 -4.98 2.38
C ASP A 95 -0.44 -4.67 0.90
N VAL A 96 0.81 -4.83 0.45
CA VAL A 96 1.24 -4.51 -0.91
C VAL A 96 1.96 -5.71 -1.51
N ALA A 97 1.37 -6.33 -2.53
CA ALA A 97 2.06 -7.33 -3.33
C ALA A 97 2.99 -6.63 -4.33
N MET A 98 4.27 -6.97 -4.33
CA MET A 98 5.30 -6.34 -5.14
C MET A 98 6.05 -7.35 -5.99
N ALA A 99 6.54 -6.90 -7.15
CA ALA A 99 7.46 -7.65 -8.01
C ALA A 99 8.66 -6.80 -8.42
N TRP A 100 9.76 -7.46 -8.75
CA TRP A 100 11.02 -6.86 -9.20
C TRP A 100 11.80 -7.83 -10.11
N GLY A 101 12.94 -7.39 -10.63
CA GLY A 101 13.92 -8.20 -11.35
C GLY A 101 13.33 -8.93 -12.56
N LYS A 102 13.75 -10.19 -12.73
CA LYS A 102 13.40 -11.04 -13.89
C LYS A 102 11.91 -11.23 -14.11
N LEU A 103 11.09 -11.10 -13.07
CA LEU A 103 9.63 -11.18 -13.19
C LEU A 103 9.04 -9.97 -13.95
N LEU A 104 9.72 -8.82 -13.88
CA LEU A 104 9.35 -7.59 -14.60
C LEU A 104 10.04 -7.45 -15.96
N GLU A 105 11.33 -7.80 -16.07
CA GLU A 105 12.16 -7.60 -17.29
C GLU A 105 11.48 -8.08 -18.58
N ASN A 106 10.85 -9.25 -18.53
CA ASN A 106 10.20 -9.87 -19.70
C ASN A 106 8.67 -9.73 -19.68
N GLY A 107 8.12 -8.92 -18.78
CA GLY A 107 6.68 -8.76 -18.63
C GLY A 107 5.94 -10.02 -18.17
N LEU A 108 6.65 -10.98 -17.57
CA LEU A 108 6.08 -12.25 -17.10
C LEU A 108 4.99 -12.04 -16.06
N TYR A 109 5.09 -10.99 -15.23
CA TYR A 109 4.05 -10.60 -14.28
C TYR A 109 2.66 -10.43 -14.90
N ARG A 110 2.57 -10.09 -16.20
CA ARG A 110 1.29 -9.93 -16.93
C ARG A 110 0.64 -11.26 -17.31
N LYS A 111 1.39 -12.37 -17.26
CA LYS A 111 0.89 -13.73 -17.53
C LYS A 111 0.37 -14.44 -16.26
N ILE A 112 0.40 -13.74 -15.14
CA ILE A 112 0.03 -14.26 -13.82
C ILE A 112 -1.18 -13.47 -13.34
N SER A 113 -2.19 -14.18 -12.83
CA SER A 113 -3.28 -13.57 -12.08
C SER A 113 -2.84 -13.41 -10.63
N TRP A 114 -3.02 -12.21 -10.08
CA TRP A 114 -2.60 -11.85 -8.73
C TRP A 114 -3.82 -11.47 -7.91
N SER A 115 -3.86 -11.89 -6.65
CA SER A 115 -4.89 -11.44 -5.72
C SER A 115 -4.38 -11.41 -4.29
N GLN A 116 -5.00 -10.58 -3.46
CA GLN A 116 -4.72 -10.51 -2.03
C GLN A 116 -5.98 -10.66 -1.17
N SER A 117 -5.88 -11.50 -0.15
CA SER A 117 -6.95 -11.78 0.81
C SER A 117 -6.37 -12.29 2.12
N GLY A 118 -6.98 -11.91 3.25
CA GLY A 118 -6.68 -12.51 4.55
C GLY A 118 -5.22 -12.36 5.01
N ARG A 119 -4.52 -11.29 4.62
CA ARG A 119 -3.06 -11.09 4.82
C ARG A 119 -2.15 -11.95 3.95
N TRP A 120 -2.71 -12.62 2.96
CA TRP A 120 -1.97 -13.42 2.00
C TRP A 120 -2.08 -12.80 0.61
N TYR A 121 -1.11 -13.15 -0.22
CA TYR A 121 -1.18 -12.93 -1.66
C TYR A 121 -1.12 -14.27 -2.37
N TRP A 122 -1.80 -14.34 -3.49
CA TRP A 122 -2.03 -15.56 -4.25
C TRP A 122 -1.72 -15.28 -5.71
N TRP A 123 -1.20 -16.29 -6.38
CA TRP A 123 -0.96 -16.24 -7.81
C TRP A 123 -1.43 -17.52 -8.49
N THR A 124 -1.91 -17.36 -9.73
CA THR A 124 -2.19 -18.47 -10.63
C THR A 124 -1.67 -18.14 -12.02
N TYR A 125 -1.25 -19.15 -12.77
CA TYR A 125 -0.71 -19.00 -14.11
C TYR A 125 -1.09 -20.19 -14.98
N GLY A 126 -1.21 -19.96 -16.29
CA GLY A 126 -1.60 -20.98 -17.27
C GLY A 126 -0.50 -22.02 -17.52
N ALA A 127 -0.91 -23.18 -18.04
CA ALA A 127 0.00 -24.19 -18.53
C ALA A 127 0.86 -23.65 -19.69
N GLY A 128 2.09 -24.17 -19.85
CA GLY A 128 3.00 -23.80 -20.93
C GLY A 128 3.63 -22.41 -20.81
N THR A 129 3.44 -21.68 -19.70
CA THR A 129 4.06 -20.37 -19.45
C THR A 129 5.55 -20.44 -19.12
N GLY A 130 6.05 -21.62 -18.74
CA GLY A 130 7.42 -21.80 -18.23
C GLY A 130 7.65 -21.21 -16.84
N LEU A 131 6.58 -20.75 -16.17
CA LEU A 131 6.64 -20.22 -14.81
C LEU A 131 6.57 -21.35 -13.77
N ASP A 132 7.29 -21.16 -12.68
CA ASP A 132 7.20 -22.00 -11.49
C ASP A 132 7.09 -21.16 -10.21
N ASN A 133 6.56 -21.77 -9.16
CA ASN A 133 6.32 -21.09 -7.88
C ASN A 133 7.60 -20.59 -7.22
N THR A 134 8.73 -21.27 -7.39
CA THR A 134 10.02 -20.86 -6.82
C THR A 134 10.54 -19.60 -7.50
N PHE A 135 10.40 -19.52 -8.83
CA PHE A 135 10.71 -18.32 -9.60
C PHE A 135 9.84 -17.14 -9.15
N ILE A 136 8.52 -17.32 -9.05
CA ILE A 136 7.61 -16.26 -8.61
C ILE A 136 7.95 -15.79 -7.20
N ALA A 137 8.14 -16.71 -6.24
CA ALA A 137 8.46 -16.39 -4.86
C ALA A 137 9.82 -15.69 -4.69
N ARG A 138 10.78 -15.92 -5.61
CA ARG A 138 12.09 -15.26 -5.59
C ARG A 138 12.04 -13.79 -6.00
N TYR A 139 11.06 -13.41 -6.83
CA TYR A 139 10.96 -12.08 -7.45
C TYR A 139 9.65 -11.36 -7.13
N SER A 140 8.94 -11.82 -6.10
CA SER A 140 7.74 -11.16 -5.58
C SER A 140 7.63 -11.29 -4.06
N SER A 141 6.87 -10.39 -3.45
CA SER A 141 6.61 -10.40 -2.00
C SER A 141 5.24 -9.84 -1.68
N ASN A 142 4.72 -10.18 -0.50
CA ASN A 142 3.68 -9.41 0.17
C ASN A 142 4.30 -8.60 1.32
N THR A 143 4.12 -7.29 1.31
CA THR A 143 4.66 -6.38 2.33
C THR A 143 3.52 -5.83 3.18
N HIS A 144 3.53 -6.17 4.47
CA HIS A 144 2.62 -5.61 5.47
C HIS A 144 3.16 -4.26 5.94
N VAL A 145 2.49 -3.17 5.58
CA VAL A 145 3.01 -1.82 5.83
C VAL A 145 2.45 -1.27 7.13
N ILE A 146 3.34 -0.81 8.02
CA ILE A 146 3.02 -0.02 9.21
C ILE A 146 3.42 1.43 8.90
N PRO A 147 2.48 2.32 8.56
CA PRO A 147 2.78 3.71 8.25
C PRO A 147 3.26 4.46 9.49
N ALA A 148 4.29 5.30 9.34
CA ALA A 148 4.79 6.15 10.42
C ALA A 148 3.83 7.30 10.76
N ASP A 149 3.03 7.76 9.80
CA ASP A 149 2.04 8.82 9.99
C ASP A 149 0.81 8.65 9.08
N ALA A 150 -0.19 9.52 9.28
CA ALA A 150 -1.44 9.50 8.53
C ALA A 150 -1.27 9.84 7.04
N ASN A 151 -0.26 10.63 6.67
CA ASN A 151 0.00 10.95 5.26
C ASN A 151 0.54 9.73 4.51
N LEU A 152 1.51 9.01 5.09
CA LEU A 152 2.03 7.75 4.56
C LEU A 152 0.95 6.67 4.53
N GLU A 153 0.06 6.63 5.51
CA GLU A 153 -1.09 5.71 5.49
C GLU A 153 -2.02 5.99 4.29
N ARG A 154 -2.34 7.26 4.04
CA ARG A 154 -3.13 7.64 2.86
C ARG A 154 -2.40 7.30 1.56
N ALA A 155 -1.08 7.50 1.51
CA ALA A 155 -0.27 7.22 0.35
C ALA A 155 -0.27 5.72 0.02
N VAL A 156 0.05 4.86 0.99
CA VAL A 156 0.10 3.41 0.77
C VAL A 156 -1.26 2.86 0.36
N LYS A 157 -2.35 3.32 1.01
CA LYS A 157 -3.74 2.94 0.69
C LYS A 157 -4.22 3.37 -0.70
N ARG A 158 -3.42 4.14 -1.44
CA ARG A 158 -3.74 4.66 -2.78
C ARG A 158 -2.67 4.32 -3.82
N LEU A 159 -1.70 3.47 -3.49
CA LEU A 159 -0.74 2.99 -4.49
C LEU A 159 -1.50 2.41 -5.68
N GLY A 160 -1.10 2.87 -6.87
CA GLY A 160 -1.57 2.35 -8.14
C GLY A 160 -1.08 0.92 -8.33
N LYS A 161 -1.92 0.09 -8.94
CA LYS A 161 -1.58 -1.28 -9.30
C LYS A 161 -1.05 -1.32 -10.72
N ALA A 162 -0.20 -2.28 -11.01
CA ALA A 162 0.30 -2.56 -12.34
C ALA A 162 -0.87 -2.74 -13.32
N PRO A 163 -0.74 -2.26 -14.57
CA PRO A 163 -1.70 -2.56 -15.62
C PRO A 163 -1.56 -4.03 -16.01
N ILE A 164 -2.35 -4.89 -15.35
CA ILE A 164 -2.44 -6.33 -15.61
C ILE A 164 -3.78 -6.59 -16.31
N PRO A 165 -3.79 -7.20 -17.51
CA PRO A 165 -5.02 -7.63 -18.17
C PRO A 165 -5.77 -8.60 -17.25
N ARG A 166 -7.07 -8.37 -17.01
CA ARG A 166 -7.92 -9.30 -16.27
C ARG A 166 -8.49 -10.37 -17.18
#